data_AF-A0AAV8XPC6-F1
#
_entry.id   AF-A0AAV8XPC6-F1
#
_cell.length_a   1.000
_cell.length_b   1.000
_cell.length_c   1.000
_cell.angle_alpha   90.00
_cell.angle_beta   90.00
_cell.angle_gamma   90.00
#
_symmetry.space_group_name_H-M   'P 1'
#
loop_
_entity.id
_entity.type
_entity.pdbx_description
1 polymer ?
#
loop_
_entity_poly.entity_id
_entity_poly.type
_entity_poly.pdbx_seq_one_letter_code
_entity_poly.pdbx_strand_id
1 'polypeptide(L)'
;QTIIDKNVLVNGLTCFECTLSDGNLCSNSLNTSVAMSDCRKSVFTQGNINNEDFICIAVTQQNSTKSIITRRCGLKSESNICQQLREEDDGYKLNSCHVCQEDFCNSSVMLKK
;
A
#
# COMPACT_ATOMS: atom_id res chain seq x y z
N GLN A 1 -1.06 8.65 -40.88
CA GLN A 1 -1.54 9.05 -39.54
C GLN A 1 -1.80 7.76 -38.79
N THR A 2 -0.89 7.36 -37.90
CA THR A 2 -1.03 6.12 -37.13
C THR A 2 -1.47 6.51 -35.74
N ILE A 3 -2.75 6.27 -35.44
CA ILE A 3 -3.29 6.40 -34.09
C ILE A 3 -2.75 5.19 -33.32
N ILE A 4 -1.66 5.41 -32.58
CA ILE A 4 -1.23 4.46 -31.55
C ILE A 4 -2.09 4.82 -30.34
N ASP A 5 -3.14 4.03 -30.09
CA ASP A 5 -3.82 4.01 -28.80
C ASP A 5 -2.79 3.66 -27.73
N LYS A 6 -2.18 4.70 -27.15
CA LYS A 6 -1.36 4.60 -25.96
C LYS A 6 -2.28 4.43 -24.76
N ASN A 7 -2.97 3.28 -24.68
CA ASN A 7 -3.25 2.68 -23.38
C ASN A 7 -1.92 2.14 -22.84
N VAL A 8 -1.02 3.05 -22.48
CA VAL A 8 0.19 2.68 -21.73
C VAL A 8 -0.32 2.34 -20.34
N LEU A 9 -0.55 1.04 -20.11
CA LEU A 9 -0.69 0.47 -18.77
C LEU A 9 0.55 0.85 -17.97
N VAL A 10 0.48 1.94 -17.20
CA VAL A 10 1.50 2.33 -16.22
C VAL A 10 1.35 1.38 -15.03
N ASN A 11 1.74 0.12 -15.19
CA ASN A 11 1.51 -0.88 -14.15
C ASN A 11 2.80 -1.44 -13.57
N GLY A 12 3.86 -0.63 -13.46
CA GLY A 12 5.12 -0.99 -12.78
C GLY A 12 5.25 -0.39 -11.37
N LEU A 13 4.12 -0.07 -10.72
CA LEU A 13 4.12 0.58 -9.40
C LEU A 13 4.87 -0.30 -8.40
N THR A 14 5.83 0.30 -7.71
CA THR A 14 6.58 -0.34 -6.64
C THR A 14 6.17 0.27 -5.31
N CYS A 15 5.74 -0.57 -4.36
CA CYS A 15 5.37 -0.14 -3.02
C CYS A 15 6.24 -0.83 -1.98
N PHE A 16 6.26 -0.27 -0.78
CA PHE A 16 6.74 -1.00 0.38
C PHE A 16 5.68 -1.99 0.86
N GLU A 17 6.10 -3.19 1.24
CA GLU A 17 5.25 -4.21 1.82
C GLU A 17 5.75 -4.66 3.18
N CYS A 18 4.86 -4.62 4.16
CA CYS A 18 5.06 -5.17 5.47
C CYS A 18 3.71 -5.42 6.16
N THR A 19 3.69 -6.51 6.90
CA THR A 19 2.54 -7.02 7.64
C THR A 19 2.80 -6.94 9.15
N LEU A 20 1.79 -7.33 9.91
CA LEU A 20 1.87 -7.55 11.35
C LEU A 20 3.04 -8.45 11.77
N SER A 21 3.31 -9.50 10.99
CA SER A 21 4.36 -10.48 11.29
C SER A 21 5.77 -9.89 11.20
N ASP A 22 5.92 -8.79 10.47
CA ASP A 22 7.19 -8.07 10.30
C ASP A 22 7.48 -7.15 11.50
N GLY A 23 6.51 -6.94 12.40
CA GLY A 23 6.68 -6.20 13.64
C GLY A 23 7.27 -4.80 13.46
N ASN A 24 8.32 -4.49 14.22
CA ASN A 24 8.96 -3.16 14.20
C ASN A 24 9.66 -2.82 12.87
N LEU A 25 9.82 -3.78 11.95
CA LEU A 25 10.37 -3.51 10.62
C LEU A 25 9.47 -2.55 9.85
N CYS A 26 8.15 -2.66 10.01
CA CYS A 26 7.19 -1.80 9.33
C CYS A 26 7.17 -0.35 9.88
N SER A 27 7.76 -0.11 11.06
CA SER A 27 7.72 1.19 11.72
C SER A 27 8.75 2.20 11.19
N ASN A 28 9.81 1.75 10.54
CA ASN A 28 10.94 2.61 10.20
C ASN A 28 11.21 2.63 8.68
N SER A 29 10.95 3.77 8.04
CA SER A 29 11.14 4.01 6.60
C SER A 29 12.61 4.02 6.17
N LEU A 30 13.54 4.18 7.11
CA LEU A 30 14.99 4.06 6.88
C LEU A 30 15.49 2.62 7.08
N ASN A 31 14.63 1.73 7.56
CA ASN A 31 14.97 0.33 7.72
C ASN A 31 14.83 -0.34 6.36
N THR A 32 15.97 -0.60 5.72
CA THR A 32 16.11 -1.30 4.42
C THR A 32 15.53 -2.72 4.42
N SER A 33 14.99 -3.17 5.55
CA SER A 33 14.37 -4.48 5.76
C SER A 33 12.90 -4.54 5.34
N VAL A 34 12.24 -3.40 5.08
CA VAL A 34 10.88 -3.42 4.52
C VAL A 34 10.97 -3.83 3.05
N ALA A 35 10.23 -4.88 2.67
CA ALA A 35 10.27 -5.40 1.32
C ALA A 35 9.79 -4.36 0.32
N MET A 36 10.51 -4.21 -0.78
CA MET A 36 10.08 -3.44 -1.95
C MET A 36 9.47 -4.43 -2.94
N SER A 37 8.20 -4.25 -3.26
CA SER A 37 7.47 -5.16 -4.14
C SER A 37 6.95 -4.43 -5.37
N ASP A 38 7.23 -5.00 -6.54
CA ASP A 38 6.50 -4.72 -7.78
C ASP A 38 5.06 -5.21 -7.60
N CYS A 39 4.09 -4.30 -7.70
CA CYS A 39 2.69 -4.63 -7.45
C CYS A 39 2.09 -5.65 -8.42
N ARG A 40 2.74 -5.92 -9.57
CA ARG A 40 2.35 -7.06 -10.43
C ARG A 40 2.68 -8.42 -9.84
N LYS A 41 3.68 -8.47 -8.95
CA LYS A 41 4.22 -9.70 -8.34
C LYS A 41 3.85 -9.81 -6.86
N SER A 42 3.20 -8.79 -6.30
CA SER A 42 2.74 -8.80 -4.92
C SER A 42 1.75 -9.94 -4.69
N VAL A 43 1.87 -10.56 -3.52
CA VAL A 43 0.90 -11.56 -3.05
C VAL A 43 -0.46 -10.95 -2.74
N PHE A 44 -0.52 -9.64 -2.48
CA PHE A 44 -1.74 -8.92 -2.11
C PHE A 44 -2.62 -8.54 -3.31
N THR A 45 -2.08 -8.61 -4.53
CA THR A 45 -2.78 -8.24 -5.77
C THR A 45 -3.17 -9.45 -6.62
N GLN A 46 -2.99 -10.68 -6.11
CA GLN A 46 -3.29 -11.90 -6.86
C GLN A 46 -4.79 -12.03 -7.17
N GLY A 47 -5.15 -12.22 -8.45
CA GLY A 47 -6.51 -12.60 -8.86
C GLY A 47 -7.10 -11.82 -10.03
N ASN A 48 -6.75 -10.53 -10.23
CA ASN A 48 -7.34 -9.72 -11.31
C ASN A 48 -6.49 -8.53 -11.79
N ILE A 49 -5.19 -8.76 -12.00
CA ILE A 49 -4.19 -7.72 -12.32
C ILE A 49 -4.21 -7.18 -13.77
N ASN A 50 -4.91 -7.83 -14.69
CA ASN A 50 -4.72 -7.56 -16.12
C ASN A 50 -5.37 -6.26 -16.61
N ASN A 51 -6.32 -5.68 -15.86
CA ASN A 51 -7.06 -4.47 -16.25
C ASN A 51 -7.24 -3.45 -15.11
N GLU A 52 -6.49 -3.57 -14.02
CA GLU A 52 -6.62 -2.65 -12.88
C GLU A 52 -5.31 -1.91 -12.60
N ASP A 53 -5.43 -0.62 -12.26
CA ASP A 53 -4.29 0.14 -11.78
C ASP A 53 -3.91 -0.30 -10.38
N PHE A 54 -2.61 -0.27 -10.07
CA PHE A 54 -2.13 -0.50 -8.73
C PHE A 54 -2.18 0.78 -7.88
N ILE A 55 -2.30 0.58 -6.57
CA ILE A 55 -2.18 1.62 -5.54
C ILE A 55 -1.21 1.13 -4.45
N CYS A 56 -0.51 2.05 -3.80
CA CYS A 56 0.18 1.76 -2.55
C CYS A 56 -0.73 2.14 -1.39
N ILE A 57 -0.80 1.26 -0.38
CA ILE A 57 -1.59 1.45 0.82
C ILE A 57 -0.65 1.46 2.03
N ALA A 58 -0.84 2.40 2.94
CA ALA A 58 -0.25 2.40 4.28
C ALA A 58 -1.35 2.60 5.33
N VAL A 59 -1.40 1.72 6.31
CA VAL A 59 -2.36 1.77 7.41
C VAL A 59 -1.60 1.80 8.73
N THR A 60 -2.08 2.62 9.65
CA THR A 60 -1.67 2.61 11.04
C THR A 60 -2.89 2.48 11.92
N GLN A 61 -2.94 1.37 12.64
CA GLN A 61 -3.96 1.04 13.62
C GLN A 61 -3.33 1.09 15.02
N GLN A 62 -4.10 1.48 16.03
CA GLN A 62 -3.59 1.62 17.38
C GLN A 62 -4.65 1.22 18.41
N ASN A 63 -4.20 0.51 19.44
CA ASN A 63 -4.97 0.30 20.67
C ASN A 63 -4.22 0.88 21.87
N SER A 64 -4.68 0.61 23.09
CA SER A 64 -4.10 1.16 24.32
C SER A 64 -2.64 0.75 24.58
N THR A 65 -2.14 -0.31 23.94
CA THR A 65 -0.82 -0.89 24.24
C THR A 65 0.10 -1.00 23.02
N LYS A 66 -0.44 -1.01 21.80
CA LYS A 66 0.31 -1.31 20.58
C LYS A 66 -0.16 -0.44 19.42
N SER A 67 0.79 -0.12 18.55
CA SER A 67 0.52 0.41 17.21
C SER A 67 0.94 -0.62 16.17
N ILE A 68 0.06 -0.86 15.22
CA ILE A 68 0.26 -1.72 14.06
C ILE A 68 0.44 -0.81 12.86
N ILE A 69 1.49 -1.05 12.08
CA ILE A 69 1.69 -0.42 10.79
C ILE A 69 1.68 -1.54 9.77
N THR A 70 0.93 -1.37 8.70
CA THR A 70 0.96 -2.24 7.53
C THR A 70 1.15 -1.41 6.27
N ARG A 71 1.87 -1.98 5.31
CA ARG A 71 2.07 -1.41 3.99
C ARG A 71 1.88 -2.52 2.97
N ARG A 72 1.22 -2.23 1.86
CA ARG A 72 1.05 -3.21 0.79
C ARG A 72 0.76 -2.55 -0.55
N CYS A 73 0.99 -3.31 -1.63
CA CYS A 73 0.27 -3.08 -2.86
C CYS A 73 -1.22 -3.39 -2.69
N GLY A 74 -2.04 -2.64 -3.41
CA GLY A 74 -3.45 -2.93 -3.59
C GLY A 74 -3.87 -2.64 -5.02
N LEU A 75 -5.09 -3.03 -5.33
CA LEU A 75 -5.76 -2.69 -6.57
C LEU A 75 -6.54 -1.39 -6.41
N LYS A 76 -6.71 -0.61 -7.49
CA LYS A 76 -7.48 0.65 -7.45
C LYS A 76 -8.91 0.46 -6.96
N SER A 77 -9.49 -0.71 -7.22
CA SER A 77 -10.80 -1.14 -6.69
C SER A 77 -10.84 -1.18 -5.15
N GLU A 78 -9.71 -1.34 -4.48
CA GLU A 78 -9.57 -1.33 -3.01
C GLU A 78 -9.33 0.09 -2.43
N SER A 79 -9.44 1.15 -3.24
CA SER A 79 -9.15 2.52 -2.77
C SER A 79 -10.05 3.03 -1.62
N ASN A 80 -11.17 2.36 -1.36
CA ASN A 80 -12.07 2.64 -0.24
C ASN A 80 -11.67 1.95 1.07
N ILE A 81 -10.56 1.19 1.11
CA ILE A 81 -10.15 0.44 2.30
C ILE A 81 -10.02 1.31 3.57
N CYS A 82 -9.58 2.55 3.43
CA CYS A 82 -9.48 3.47 4.57
C CYS A 82 -10.84 3.79 5.21
N GLN A 83 -11.93 3.74 4.44
CA GLN A 83 -13.27 3.91 4.98
C GLN A 83 -13.73 2.63 5.67
N GLN A 84 -13.52 1.47 5.05
CA GLN A 84 -13.87 0.16 5.62
C GLN A 84 -13.20 -0.04 6.99
N LEU A 85 -11.90 0.22 7.09
CA LEU A 85 -11.14 0.11 8.34
C LEU A 85 -11.55 1.11 9.45
N ARG A 86 -12.28 2.19 9.11
CA ARG A 86 -12.84 3.08 10.15
C ARG A 86 -14.11 2.52 10.77
N GLU A 87 -14.82 1.70 10.02
CA GLU A 87 -16.11 1.13 10.38
C GLU A 87 -15.95 -0.25 11.05
N GLU A 88 -14.78 -0.89 10.87
CA GLU A 88 -14.41 -2.13 11.55
C GLU A 88 -14.04 -1.89 13.03
N ASP A 89 -14.62 -2.71 13.91
CA ASP A 89 -14.25 -2.78 15.33
C ASP A 89 -13.57 -4.13 15.61
N ASP A 90 -12.25 -4.16 15.41
CA ASP A 90 -11.38 -5.33 15.64
C ASP A 90 -10.54 -5.19 16.92
N GLY A 91 -10.88 -4.21 17.78
CA GLY A 91 -10.08 -3.86 18.96
C GLY A 91 -8.87 -2.96 18.66
N TYR A 92 -8.66 -2.56 17.40
CA TYR A 92 -7.73 -1.50 17.02
C TYR A 92 -8.44 -0.33 16.35
N LYS A 93 -8.16 0.89 16.84
CA LYS A 93 -8.68 2.10 16.22
C LYS A 93 -7.79 2.51 15.05
N LEU A 94 -8.39 2.86 13.91
CA LEU A 94 -7.65 3.45 12.81
C LEU A 94 -7.07 4.82 13.23
N ASN A 95 -5.75 4.93 13.21
CA ASN A 95 -5.02 6.17 13.52
C ASN A 95 -4.72 6.95 12.23
N SER A 96 -4.17 6.28 11.21
CA SER A 96 -3.95 6.88 9.88
C SER A 96 -4.10 5.86 8.78
N CYS A 97 -4.55 6.31 7.61
CA CYS A 97 -4.61 5.50 6.39
C CYS A 97 -4.27 6.38 5.19
N HIS A 98 -3.37 5.91 4.34
CA HIS A 98 -2.91 6.61 3.16
C HIS A 98 -2.95 5.69 1.94
N VAL A 99 -3.54 6.20 0.87
CA VAL A 99 -3.62 5.53 -0.43
C VAL A 99 -3.06 6.48 -1.48
N CYS A 100 -2.15 5.99 -2.32
CA CYS A 100 -1.42 6.80 -3.29
C CYS A 100 -0.99 5.98 -4.51
N GLN A 101 -0.60 6.66 -5.59
CA GLN A 101 -0.25 6.07 -6.90
C GLN A 101 1.09 6.60 -7.43
N GLU A 102 2.10 6.64 -6.56
CA GLU A 102 3.49 6.93 -6.93
C GLU A 102 4.40 5.88 -6.29
N ASP A 103 5.56 5.60 -6.89
CA ASP A 103 6.48 4.63 -6.31
C ASP A 103 6.86 5.02 -4.88
N PHE A 104 6.82 4.04 -3.98
CA PHE A 104 7.22 4.17 -2.57
C PHE A 104 6.44 5.23 -1.77
N CYS A 105 5.31 5.72 -2.29
CA CYS A 105 4.51 6.78 -1.66
C CYS A 105 3.86 6.34 -0.34
N ASN A 106 3.79 5.03 -0.09
CA ASN A 106 3.31 4.48 1.19
C ASN A 106 4.41 4.41 2.27
N SER A 107 5.56 5.03 2.05
CA SER A 107 6.57 5.21 3.10
C SER A 107 6.15 6.30 4.08
N SER A 108 6.56 6.16 5.34
CA SER A 108 6.32 7.16 6.39
C SER A 108 7.22 8.40 6.27
N VAL A 109 8.20 8.37 5.37
CA VAL A 109 9.01 9.53 5.01
C VAL A 109 8.54 10.02 3.65
N MET A 110 7.86 11.16 3.63
CA MET A 110 7.70 11.93 2.40
C MET A 110 9.10 12.14 1.83
N LEU A 111 9.49 11.36 0.83
CA LEU A 111 10.64 11.64 -0.02
C LEU A 111 10.27 12.94 -0.74
N LYS A 112 10.61 14.08 -0.12
CA LYS A 112 10.53 15.37 -0.77
C LYS A 112 11.41 15.28 -2.01
N LYS A 113 10.77 15.29 -3.18
CA LYS A 113 11.44 15.49 -4.47
C LYS A 113 12.19 16.83 -4.46
#